data_AF-A0A972C221-F1
#
_entry.id   AF-A0A972C221-F1
#
_cell.length_a   1.000
_cell.length_b   1.000
_cell.length_c   1.000
_cell.angle_alpha   90.00
_cell.angle_beta   90.00
_cell.angle_gamma   90.00
#
_symmetry.space_group_name_H-M   'P 1'
#
loop_
_entity.id
_entity.type
_entity.pdbx_description
1 polymer ?
#
loop_
_entity_poly.entity_id
_entity_poly.type
_entity_poly.pdbx_seq_one_letter_code
_entity_poly.pdbx_strand_id
1 'polypeptide(L)'
;MARWVVGMITGILVSIVSPIVSADGLIRPDGTDFKGYYITGKAEWEKLKTELPPNERVQALNPNFAKTALIVVTWGEKPSAGYEIAIGDVLVEGAEATVKVRLTAPAPDELTAAVLTYPVDLKVVDLATMAGVTRLVFRDENGGDLAQIALTPTHKHTVQNGESLWQIARAFGRRTHEQIMDFIHQVFVWNALTDADSIRPGQELVVPGRVDTPAWVEREDMVFYVLRERIGPEVIGYGFGEDSAGQDPEPVIWVLAASPRMTALKQARLRDDAAIRIDQVQDLVSYTATGPWVRDANNEIVADVRDISGASAINYLSLSPDGKYLAVAARGYQNLLLLWDCEVGRFHEIARYPSELVTKVAWSSDSQQMAVELSGAWGRTRLVGYNRQGERLAWGLETRWPAGYILTDPRWLATRPVLSFEVQALGLALTAGELTGRWLFDPADGSLRPADSPAELL
;
A
#
# COMPACT_ATOMS: atom_id res chain seq x y z
N MET A 1 31.25 35.30 -14.49
CA MET A 1 32.48 35.49 -13.70
C MET A 1 32.53 34.38 -12.67
N ALA A 2 33.31 33.32 -12.92
CA ALA A 2 33.51 32.22 -11.98
C ALA A 2 34.68 32.58 -11.04
N ARG A 3 34.56 32.31 -9.74
CA ARG A 3 35.71 32.18 -8.83
C ARG A 3 35.48 30.99 -7.90
N TRP A 4 36.28 29.96 -8.13
CA TRP A 4 36.64 28.94 -7.16
C TRP A 4 37.67 29.53 -6.18
N VAL A 5 37.54 29.21 -4.89
CA VAL A 5 38.67 29.16 -3.96
C VAL A 5 38.53 27.89 -3.14
N VAL A 6 39.53 27.02 -3.28
CA VAL A 6 39.76 25.80 -2.50
C VAL A 6 40.54 26.19 -1.23
N GLY A 7 40.17 25.62 -0.08
CA GLY A 7 40.95 25.68 1.15
C GLY A 7 40.56 24.50 2.06
N MET A 8 41.49 23.55 2.20
CA MET A 8 41.36 22.26 2.89
C MET A 8 41.62 22.33 4.41
N ILE A 9 40.80 21.56 5.16
CA ILE A 9 41.09 20.62 6.27
C ILE A 9 41.63 21.14 7.62
N THR A 10 40.81 20.97 8.68
CA THR A 10 41.00 20.17 9.93
C THR A 10 40.11 20.78 11.04
N GLY A 11 39.33 20.08 11.85
CA GLY A 11 39.23 18.65 12.10
C GLY A 11 38.07 18.31 13.05
N ILE A 12 37.95 17.01 13.30
CA ILE A 12 37.19 16.33 14.38
C ILE A 12 35.67 16.26 14.16
N LEU A 13 35.26 15.32 13.30
CA LEU A 13 33.96 14.66 13.46
C LEU A 13 34.11 13.61 14.56
N VAL A 14 33.56 13.86 15.75
CA VAL A 14 33.15 12.78 16.64
C VAL A 14 31.83 12.27 16.09
N SER A 15 31.91 11.30 15.17
CA SER A 15 30.75 10.51 14.79
C SER A 15 30.41 9.60 15.96
N ILE A 16 29.36 9.97 16.70
CA ILE A 16 28.65 9.05 17.58
C ILE A 16 28.09 7.97 16.65
N VAL A 17 28.73 6.80 16.64
CA VAL A 17 28.21 5.61 15.96
C VAL A 17 27.09 5.08 16.84
N SER A 18 25.87 5.51 16.54
CA SER A 18 24.66 4.84 17.04
C SER A 18 24.65 3.43 16.43
N PRO A 19 24.46 2.36 17.23
CA PRO A 19 24.17 1.05 16.65
C PRO A 19 22.84 1.15 15.91
N ILE A 20 22.84 0.83 14.60
CA ILE A 20 21.66 0.82 13.75
C ILE A 20 20.83 -0.40 14.13
N VAL A 21 19.97 -0.23 15.13
CA VAL A 21 18.78 -1.05 15.33
C VAL A 21 17.66 -0.32 14.60
N SER A 22 17.21 -0.83 13.45
CA SER A 22 15.89 -0.41 12.94
C SER A 22 14.85 -1.29 13.63
N ALA A 23 13.84 -0.65 14.21
CA ALA A 23 12.86 -1.19 15.14
C ALA A 23 11.87 -2.24 14.58
N ASP A 24 12.32 -3.19 13.74
CA ASP A 24 11.67 -4.47 13.34
C ASP A 24 12.10 -4.82 11.89
N GLY A 25 13.13 -5.69 11.74
CA GLY A 25 13.17 -6.58 10.58
C GLY A 25 14.37 -6.55 9.62
N LEU A 26 15.51 -5.96 9.99
CA LEU A 26 16.79 -6.23 9.31
C LEU A 26 17.96 -5.79 10.20
N ILE A 27 18.60 -6.72 10.90
CA ILE A 27 19.75 -6.41 11.76
C ILE A 27 21.03 -6.56 10.95
N ARG A 28 21.80 -5.48 10.84
CA ARG A 28 22.98 -5.34 9.95
C ARG A 28 24.28 -5.25 10.76
N PRO A 29 25.40 -5.79 10.27
CA PRO A 29 26.73 -5.49 10.81
C PRO A 29 27.22 -4.10 10.41
N ASP A 30 28.13 -3.57 11.22
CA ASP A 30 28.80 -2.30 11.08
C ASP A 30 29.90 -2.31 10.01
N GLY A 31 29.64 -1.64 8.88
CA GLY A 31 30.70 -1.00 8.08
C GLY A 31 31.69 -1.88 7.31
N THR A 32 31.45 -3.18 7.13
CA THR A 32 32.29 -4.05 6.28
C THR A 32 31.55 -4.53 5.02
N ASP A 33 32.28 -5.06 4.02
CA ASP A 33 31.71 -5.73 2.85
C ASP A 33 30.85 -6.95 3.24
N PHE A 34 31.11 -7.53 4.41
CA PHE A 34 30.36 -8.66 4.94
C PHE A 34 29.08 -8.20 5.64
N LYS A 35 27.95 -8.82 5.28
CA LYS A 35 26.67 -8.59 5.96
C LYS A 35 26.04 -9.93 6.32
N GLY A 36 25.68 -10.09 7.59
CA GLY A 36 24.87 -11.19 8.09
C GLY A 36 23.47 -10.71 8.44
N TYR A 37 22.47 -11.57 8.23
CA TYR A 37 21.07 -11.31 8.51
C TYR A 37 20.46 -12.51 9.24
N TYR A 38 19.53 -12.22 10.14
CA TYR A 38 18.65 -13.21 10.78
C TYR A 38 17.21 -12.80 10.53
N ILE A 39 16.42 -13.68 9.92
CA ILE A 39 15.08 -13.38 9.40
C ILE A 39 14.10 -14.39 9.97
N THR A 40 13.04 -13.88 10.60
CA THR A 40 12.02 -14.71 11.22
C THR A 40 10.65 -14.54 10.56
N GLY A 41 10.45 -13.50 9.76
CA GLY A 41 9.19 -13.21 9.08
C GLY A 41 9.26 -13.35 7.55
N LYS A 42 8.11 -13.71 6.94
CA LYS A 42 7.98 -13.78 5.47
C LYS A 42 8.09 -12.41 4.79
N ALA A 43 7.50 -11.37 5.37
CA ALA A 43 7.56 -10.02 4.81
C ALA A 43 9.00 -9.48 4.75
N GLU A 44 9.79 -9.75 5.79
CA GLU A 44 11.22 -9.40 5.85
C GLU A 44 12.02 -10.15 4.78
N TRP A 45 11.70 -11.43 4.56
CA TRP A 45 12.30 -12.24 3.52
C TRP A 45 11.99 -11.72 2.12
N GLU A 46 10.73 -11.39 1.83
CA GLU A 46 10.34 -10.80 0.53
C GLU A 46 11.06 -9.47 0.29
N LYS A 47 11.16 -8.62 1.32
CA LYS A 47 11.91 -7.36 1.23
C LYS A 47 13.38 -7.61 0.92
N LEU A 48 14.06 -8.49 1.67
CA LEU A 48 15.48 -8.79 1.44
C LEU A 48 15.73 -9.40 0.05
N LYS A 49 14.82 -10.25 -0.45
CA LYS A 49 14.92 -10.81 -1.81
C LYS A 49 14.98 -9.74 -2.90
N THR A 50 14.33 -8.59 -2.70
CA THR A 50 14.41 -7.46 -3.65
C THR A 50 15.70 -6.65 -3.54
N GLU A 51 16.34 -6.66 -2.36
CA GLU A 51 17.62 -5.97 -2.12
C GLU A 51 18.82 -6.83 -2.54
N LEU A 52 18.66 -8.15 -2.56
CA LEU A 52 19.69 -9.09 -2.97
C LEU A 52 19.81 -9.18 -4.51
N PRO A 53 21.04 -9.32 -5.03
CA PRO A 53 21.27 -9.64 -6.43
C PRO A 53 20.52 -10.93 -6.85
N PRO A 54 20.11 -11.06 -8.13
CA PRO A 54 19.41 -12.24 -8.61
C PRO A 54 20.22 -13.53 -8.34
N ASN A 55 19.70 -14.39 -7.47
CA ASN A 55 20.30 -15.67 -7.12
C ASN A 55 19.22 -16.75 -7.09
N GLU A 56 19.37 -17.82 -7.89
CA GLU A 56 18.35 -18.86 -8.04
C GLU A 56 18.01 -19.56 -6.71
N ARG A 57 18.99 -19.77 -5.82
CA ARG A 57 18.76 -20.39 -4.50
C ARG A 57 17.97 -19.46 -3.58
N VAL A 58 18.21 -18.15 -3.66
CA VAL A 58 17.45 -17.12 -2.92
C VAL A 58 16.02 -17.04 -3.43
N GLN A 59 15.81 -17.06 -4.75
CA GLN A 59 14.48 -16.92 -5.36
C GLN A 59 13.61 -18.17 -5.21
N ALA A 60 14.20 -19.36 -5.24
CA ALA A 60 13.47 -20.64 -5.13
C ALA A 60 13.07 -21.00 -3.69
N LEU A 61 13.64 -20.35 -2.68
CA LEU A 61 13.42 -20.70 -1.29
C LEU A 61 12.11 -20.10 -0.74
N ASN A 62 11.24 -20.98 -0.26
CA ASN A 62 9.99 -20.61 0.42
C ASN A 62 9.94 -21.25 1.83
N PRO A 63 10.60 -20.63 2.84
CA PRO A 63 10.69 -21.18 4.18
C PRO A 63 9.35 -21.17 4.89
N ASN A 64 9.12 -22.17 5.74
CA ASN A 64 7.98 -22.15 6.64
C ASN A 64 8.33 -21.36 7.90
N PHE A 65 8.12 -20.04 7.85
CA PHE A 65 8.42 -19.14 8.96
C PHE A 65 7.66 -19.45 10.27
N ALA A 66 6.65 -20.32 10.25
CA ALA A 66 6.02 -20.83 11.46
C ALA A 66 6.91 -21.82 12.25
N LYS A 67 7.96 -22.38 11.63
CA LYS A 67 8.86 -23.39 12.25
C LYS A 67 10.33 -23.07 12.08
N THR A 68 10.69 -22.27 11.10
CA THR A 68 12.08 -22.03 10.70
C THR A 68 12.40 -20.55 10.59
N ALA A 69 13.63 -20.17 10.89
CA ALA A 69 14.20 -18.87 10.54
C ALA A 69 15.23 -19.01 9.41
N LEU A 70 15.63 -17.89 8.82
CA LEU A 70 16.74 -17.83 7.87
C LEU A 70 17.92 -17.10 8.46
N ILE A 71 19.10 -17.62 8.21
CA ILE A 71 20.36 -16.89 8.31
C ILE A 71 20.85 -16.65 6.89
N VAL A 72 21.10 -15.39 6.54
CA VAL A 72 21.61 -15.02 5.21
C VAL A 72 22.92 -14.27 5.40
N VAL A 73 23.92 -14.58 4.58
CA VAL A 73 25.20 -13.88 4.59
C VAL A 73 25.54 -13.41 3.18
N THR A 74 26.09 -12.20 3.07
CA THR A 74 26.54 -11.61 1.81
C THR A 74 27.95 -11.07 1.98
N TRP A 75 28.77 -11.14 0.94
CA TRP A 75 30.14 -10.59 0.95
C TRP A 75 30.32 -9.36 0.06
N GLY A 76 29.25 -8.60 -0.16
CA GLY A 76 29.28 -7.36 -0.93
C GLY A 76 29.70 -7.56 -2.39
N GLU A 77 30.08 -6.47 -3.04
CA GLU A 77 30.58 -6.49 -4.43
C GLU A 77 32.00 -7.06 -4.47
N LYS A 78 32.30 -7.90 -5.46
CA LYS A 78 33.63 -8.49 -5.68
C LYS A 78 34.06 -8.33 -7.14
N PRO A 79 35.36 -8.04 -7.38
CA PRO A 79 35.84 -7.54 -8.67
C PRO A 79 35.93 -8.59 -9.78
N SER A 80 35.87 -9.88 -9.44
CA SER A 80 35.98 -10.98 -10.39
C SER A 80 35.14 -12.19 -9.97
N ALA A 81 35.04 -13.19 -10.85
CA ALA A 81 34.55 -14.51 -10.52
C ALA A 81 35.51 -15.26 -9.58
N GLY A 82 35.00 -16.24 -8.82
CA GLY A 82 35.80 -17.09 -7.91
C GLY A 82 35.76 -16.68 -6.44
N TYR A 83 35.07 -15.58 -6.11
CA TYR A 83 34.73 -15.27 -4.72
C TYR A 83 33.49 -16.05 -4.31
N GLU A 84 33.58 -16.81 -3.23
CA GLU A 84 32.47 -17.57 -2.68
C GLU A 84 32.31 -17.29 -1.18
N ILE A 85 31.07 -17.39 -0.72
CA ILE A 85 30.71 -17.34 0.68
C ILE A 85 29.85 -18.56 0.99
N ALA A 86 30.09 -19.22 2.12
CA ALA A 86 29.29 -20.37 2.54
C ALA A 86 29.02 -20.35 4.05
N ILE A 87 27.78 -20.64 4.43
CA ILE A 87 27.40 -20.86 5.83
C ILE A 87 27.71 -22.31 6.18
N GLY A 88 28.62 -22.51 7.13
CA GLY A 88 28.90 -23.79 7.77
C GLY A 88 27.89 -24.10 8.87
N ASP A 89 28.37 -24.48 10.04
CA ASP A 89 27.52 -24.82 11.17
C ASP A 89 26.96 -23.60 11.91
N VAL A 90 25.77 -23.78 12.49
CA VAL A 90 25.16 -22.85 13.43
C VAL A 90 25.16 -23.55 14.78
N LEU A 91 26.03 -23.10 15.68
CA LEU A 91 26.27 -23.70 16.98
C LEU A 91 25.62 -22.84 18.06
N VAL A 92 24.67 -23.39 18.80
CA VAL A 92 23.95 -22.67 19.85
C VAL A 92 24.50 -23.08 21.22
N GLU A 93 25.02 -22.11 21.97
CA GLU A 93 25.59 -22.28 23.31
C GLU A 93 24.94 -21.28 24.27
N GLY A 94 23.89 -21.73 24.96
CA GLY A 94 23.13 -20.89 25.89
C GLY A 94 22.44 -19.74 25.15
N ALA A 95 22.83 -18.51 25.47
CA ALA A 95 22.25 -17.30 24.89
C ALA A 95 22.97 -16.80 23.62
N GLU A 96 24.04 -17.48 23.19
CA GLU A 96 24.81 -17.14 22.00
C GLU A 96 24.67 -18.23 20.93
N ALA A 97 24.43 -17.81 19.68
CA ALA A 97 24.54 -18.68 18.52
C ALA A 97 25.71 -18.22 17.64
N THR A 98 26.63 -19.12 17.35
CA THR A 98 27.77 -18.88 16.46
C THR A 98 27.50 -19.46 15.08
N VAL A 99 27.52 -18.62 14.04
CA VAL A 99 27.42 -18.98 12.63
C VAL A 99 28.83 -19.03 12.05
N LYS A 100 29.30 -20.23 11.68
CA LYS A 100 30.57 -20.36 10.97
C LYS A 100 30.39 -19.98 9.51
N VAL A 101 31.26 -19.12 9.00
CA VAL A 101 31.24 -18.64 7.63
C VAL A 101 32.58 -18.93 6.98
N ARG A 102 32.55 -19.54 5.80
CA ARG A 102 33.72 -19.68 4.93
C ARG A 102 33.70 -18.58 3.88
N LEU A 103 34.83 -17.90 3.72
CA LEU A 103 35.08 -16.90 2.69
C LEU A 103 36.19 -17.41 1.79
N THR A 104 35.88 -17.69 0.52
CA THR A 104 36.84 -18.19 -0.46
C THR A 104 37.14 -17.09 -1.45
N ALA A 105 38.39 -16.64 -1.53
CA ALA A 105 38.87 -15.75 -2.59
C ALA A 105 39.62 -16.58 -3.65
N PRO A 106 39.58 -16.17 -4.94
CA PRO A 106 40.36 -16.83 -5.97
C PRO A 106 41.86 -16.71 -5.67
N ALA A 107 42.65 -17.70 -6.08
CA ALA A 107 44.09 -17.64 -5.84
C ALA A 107 44.70 -16.44 -6.60
N PRO A 108 45.78 -15.82 -6.09
CA PRO A 108 46.37 -14.63 -6.71
C PRO A 108 46.74 -14.78 -8.19
N ASP A 109 47.07 -16.01 -8.62
CA ASP A 109 47.45 -16.34 -10.00
C ASP A 109 46.35 -17.11 -10.77
N GLU A 110 45.15 -17.21 -10.21
CA GLU A 110 44.02 -17.90 -10.82
C GLU A 110 43.41 -17.05 -11.95
N LEU A 111 43.23 -17.67 -13.12
CA LEU A 111 42.55 -17.03 -14.24
C LEU A 111 41.06 -16.90 -13.91
N THR A 112 40.66 -15.69 -13.51
CA THR A 112 39.27 -15.35 -13.21
C THR A 112 38.67 -14.41 -14.24
N ALA A 113 37.37 -14.53 -14.47
CA ALA A 113 36.65 -13.59 -15.33
C ALA A 113 36.47 -12.25 -14.58
N ALA A 114 36.83 -11.14 -15.22
CA ALA A 114 36.64 -9.79 -14.69
C ALA A 114 35.16 -9.36 -14.80
N VAL A 115 34.32 -9.98 -13.97
CA VAL A 115 32.89 -9.72 -13.86
C VAL A 115 32.59 -9.44 -12.39
N LEU A 116 31.81 -8.38 -12.14
CA LEU A 116 31.35 -8.05 -10.80
C LEU A 116 30.45 -9.18 -10.27
N THR A 117 30.82 -9.74 -9.13
CA THR A 117 30.05 -10.77 -8.44
C THR A 117 29.56 -10.28 -7.08
N TYR A 118 28.51 -10.91 -6.58
CA TYR A 118 27.93 -10.59 -5.28
C TYR A 118 27.66 -11.87 -4.51
N PRO A 119 28.67 -12.42 -3.82
CA PRO A 119 28.53 -13.70 -3.12
C PRO A 119 27.46 -13.62 -2.03
N VAL A 120 26.53 -14.58 -2.04
CA VAL A 120 25.47 -14.75 -1.05
C VAL A 120 25.26 -16.23 -0.76
N ASP A 121 25.06 -16.56 0.51
CA ASP A 121 24.59 -17.88 0.92
C ASP A 121 23.57 -17.75 2.04
N LEU A 122 22.77 -18.79 2.20
CA LEU A 122 21.68 -18.81 3.18
C LEU A 122 21.55 -20.19 3.81
N LYS A 123 21.01 -20.21 5.02
CA LYS A 123 20.75 -21.42 5.77
C LYS A 123 19.42 -21.30 6.51
N VAL A 124 18.56 -22.30 6.30
CA VAL A 124 17.34 -22.48 7.09
C VAL A 124 17.73 -23.08 8.43
N VAL A 125 17.26 -22.49 9.53
CA VAL A 125 17.48 -22.99 10.89
C VAL A 125 16.14 -23.20 11.58
N ASP A 126 16.05 -24.21 12.43
CA ASP A 126 14.85 -24.43 13.23
C ASP A 126 14.70 -23.34 14.28
N LEU A 127 13.51 -22.74 14.35
CA LEU A 127 13.22 -21.63 15.25
C LEU A 127 13.31 -22.08 16.72
N ALA A 128 12.93 -23.33 17.01
CA ALA A 128 13.06 -23.93 18.34
C ALA A 128 14.53 -24.04 18.80
N THR A 129 15.46 -24.31 17.89
CA THR A 129 16.90 -24.37 18.18
C THR A 129 17.48 -22.99 18.50
N MET A 130 16.86 -21.93 17.99
CA MET A 130 17.22 -20.54 18.24
C MET A 130 16.50 -19.93 19.46
N ALA A 131 15.65 -20.69 20.15
CA ALA A 131 14.90 -20.20 21.30
C ALA A 131 15.84 -19.85 22.46
N GLY A 132 15.72 -18.64 23.00
CA GLY A 132 16.56 -18.14 24.09
C GLY A 132 17.92 -17.57 23.67
N VAL A 133 18.25 -17.61 22.38
CA VAL A 133 19.44 -16.94 21.84
C VAL A 133 19.21 -15.43 21.84
N THR A 134 20.05 -14.68 22.55
CA THR A 134 19.99 -13.21 22.61
C THR A 134 21.07 -12.54 21.78
N ARG A 135 22.01 -13.31 21.22
CA ARG A 135 23.11 -12.83 20.38
C ARG A 135 23.50 -13.86 19.32
N LEU A 136 23.62 -13.42 18.07
CA LEU A 136 24.12 -14.21 16.95
C LEU A 136 25.48 -13.65 16.53
N VAL A 137 26.51 -14.48 16.45
CA VAL A 137 27.89 -14.08 16.09
C VAL A 137 28.30 -14.83 14.83
N PHE A 138 28.75 -14.10 13.81
CA PHE A 138 29.30 -14.68 12.58
C PHE A 138 30.82 -14.74 12.71
N ARG A 139 31.40 -15.93 12.56
CA ARG A 139 32.85 -16.14 12.65
C ARG A 139 33.41 -16.76 11.39
N ASP A 140 34.62 -16.36 11.01
CA ASP A 140 35.37 -17.02 9.94
C ASP A 140 35.92 -18.39 10.39
N GLU A 141 36.55 -19.13 9.48
CA GLU A 141 37.14 -20.45 9.77
C GLU A 141 38.30 -20.41 10.77
N ASN A 142 38.91 -19.25 10.98
CA ASN A 142 40.01 -19.03 11.93
C ASN A 142 39.49 -18.58 13.31
N GLY A 143 38.18 -18.42 13.47
CA GLY A 143 37.54 -17.95 14.70
C GLY A 143 37.52 -16.43 14.87
N GLY A 144 37.87 -15.66 13.83
CA GLY A 144 37.74 -14.22 13.81
C GLY A 144 36.28 -13.79 13.68
N ASP A 145 35.85 -12.82 14.48
CA ASP A 145 34.49 -12.29 14.41
C ASP A 145 34.33 -11.44 13.13
N LEU A 146 33.42 -11.85 12.26
CA LEU A 146 33.05 -11.14 11.03
C LEU A 146 31.93 -10.13 11.29
N ALA A 147 30.97 -10.49 12.15
CA ALA A 147 29.84 -9.67 12.52
C ALA A 147 29.14 -10.20 13.78
N GLN A 148 28.35 -9.35 14.41
CA GLN A 148 27.46 -9.76 15.50
C GLN A 148 26.11 -9.05 15.40
N ILE A 149 25.06 -9.77 15.82
CA ILE A 149 23.67 -9.32 15.85
C ILE A 149 23.17 -9.52 17.28
N ALA A 150 22.72 -8.44 17.92
CA ALA A 150 21.97 -8.54 19.17
C ALA A 150 20.52 -8.91 18.84
N LEU A 151 20.07 -10.06 19.34
CA LEU A 151 18.69 -10.56 19.20
C LEU A 151 17.82 -10.22 20.41
N THR A 152 18.30 -9.33 21.29
CA THR A 152 17.61 -9.04 22.55
C THR A 152 16.31 -8.28 22.26
N PRO A 153 15.15 -8.85 22.58
CA PRO A 153 13.88 -8.16 22.40
C PRO A 153 13.77 -7.02 23.41
N THR A 154 13.61 -5.78 22.92
CA THR A 154 13.64 -4.57 23.75
C THR A 154 12.29 -4.20 24.34
N HIS A 155 11.20 -4.89 23.99
CA HIS A 155 9.84 -4.50 24.36
C HIS A 155 9.18 -5.54 25.26
N LYS A 156 8.59 -5.04 26.34
CA LYS A 156 7.82 -5.80 27.31
C LYS A 156 6.40 -5.26 27.36
N HIS A 157 5.43 -6.16 27.42
CA HIS A 157 4.02 -5.84 27.57
C HIS A 157 3.45 -6.59 28.77
N THR A 158 2.78 -5.88 29.68
CA THR A 158 2.04 -6.52 30.77
C THR A 158 0.60 -6.75 30.32
N VAL A 159 0.21 -8.03 30.25
CA VAL A 159 -1.12 -8.46 29.79
C VAL A 159 -2.21 -7.84 30.67
N GLN A 160 -3.15 -7.14 30.05
CA GLN A 160 -4.28 -6.52 30.73
C GLN A 160 -5.44 -7.52 30.92
N ASN A 161 -6.40 -7.17 31.78
CA ASN A 161 -7.53 -8.07 32.04
C ASN A 161 -8.40 -8.28 30.79
N GLY A 162 -8.57 -9.52 30.36
CA GLY A 162 -9.34 -9.89 29.16
C GLY A 162 -8.61 -9.63 27.83
N GLU A 163 -7.32 -9.29 27.87
CA GLU A 163 -6.52 -9.01 26.67
C GLU A 163 -6.03 -10.31 26.01
N SER A 164 -6.22 -10.43 24.71
CA SER A 164 -5.73 -11.54 23.86
C SER A 164 -4.45 -11.16 23.11
N LEU A 165 -3.66 -12.16 22.69
CA LEU A 165 -2.48 -11.91 21.85
C LEU A 165 -2.80 -11.16 20.54
N TRP A 166 -4.02 -11.32 20.01
CA TRP A 166 -4.54 -10.55 18.88
C TRP A 166 -4.70 -9.07 19.20
N GLN A 167 -5.20 -8.74 20.39
CA GLN A 167 -5.35 -7.36 20.84
C GLN A 167 -3.99 -6.73 21.15
N ILE A 168 -3.06 -7.50 21.73
CA ILE A 168 -1.67 -7.08 21.95
C ILE A 168 -0.98 -6.81 20.61
N ALA A 169 -1.08 -7.72 19.63
CA ALA A 169 -0.51 -7.52 18.30
C ALA A 169 -0.99 -6.22 17.63
N ARG A 170 -2.29 -5.92 17.78
CA ARG A 170 -2.88 -4.66 17.30
C ARG A 170 -2.38 -3.45 18.07
N ALA A 171 -2.23 -3.54 19.40
CA ALA A 171 -1.63 -2.47 20.20
C ALA A 171 -0.19 -2.16 19.75
N PHE A 172 0.54 -3.17 19.27
CA PHE A 172 1.89 -3.08 18.70
C PHE A 172 1.92 -2.85 17.18
N GLY A 173 0.82 -2.37 16.60
CA GLY A 173 0.80 -1.86 15.22
C GLY A 173 0.56 -2.91 14.13
N ARG A 174 0.29 -4.18 14.46
CA ARG A 174 -0.05 -5.19 13.44
C ARG A 174 -1.51 -5.03 12.98
N ARG A 175 -1.74 -5.11 11.67
CA ARG A 175 -3.06 -4.81 11.07
C ARG A 175 -3.58 -5.92 10.18
N THR A 176 -2.72 -6.58 9.40
CA THR A 176 -3.12 -7.71 8.54
C THR A 176 -3.12 -9.03 9.31
N HIS A 177 -3.86 -10.02 8.79
CA HIS A 177 -3.87 -11.36 9.36
C HIS A 177 -2.47 -11.99 9.39
N GLU A 178 -1.69 -11.85 8.30
CA GLU A 178 -0.32 -12.37 8.21
C GLU A 178 0.61 -11.71 9.25
N GLN A 179 0.55 -10.39 9.40
CA GLN A 179 1.33 -9.65 10.40
C GLN A 179 0.98 -10.00 11.84
N ILE A 180 -0.32 -10.19 12.11
CA ILE A 180 -0.78 -10.57 13.45
C ILE A 180 -0.34 -11.99 13.76
N MET A 181 -0.46 -12.91 12.81
CA MET A 181 0.02 -14.29 13.01
C MET A 181 1.53 -14.35 13.21
N ASP A 182 2.31 -13.59 12.44
CA ASP A 182 3.75 -13.47 12.62
C ASP A 182 4.12 -12.93 14.02
N PHE A 183 3.46 -11.85 14.46
CA PHE A 183 3.65 -11.31 15.81
C PHE A 183 3.30 -12.32 16.89
N ILE A 184 2.15 -12.99 16.78
CA ILE A 184 1.72 -14.00 17.74
C ILE A 184 2.73 -15.14 17.81
N HIS A 185 3.26 -15.60 16.68
CA HIS A 185 4.29 -16.63 16.63
C HIS A 185 5.58 -16.20 17.32
N GLN A 186 6.04 -14.96 17.10
CA GLN A 186 7.25 -14.44 17.77
C GLN A 186 7.06 -14.34 19.27
N VAL A 187 5.90 -13.84 19.74
CA VAL A 187 5.56 -13.79 21.18
C VAL A 187 5.52 -15.20 21.77
N PHE A 188 4.99 -16.18 21.05
CA PHE A 188 4.94 -17.57 21.48
C PHE A 188 6.33 -18.12 21.77
N VAL A 189 7.27 -17.90 20.84
CA VAL A 189 8.65 -18.40 20.91
C VAL A 189 9.44 -17.68 21.99
N TRP A 190 9.37 -16.35 22.04
CA TRP A 190 10.19 -15.55 22.96
C TRP A 190 9.76 -15.71 24.43
N ASN A 191 8.52 -16.11 24.67
CA ASN A 191 7.98 -16.32 26.02
C ASN A 191 7.77 -17.80 26.36
N ALA A 192 8.17 -18.72 25.49
CA ALA A 192 7.97 -20.17 25.64
C ALA A 192 6.52 -20.53 26.02
N LEU A 193 5.54 -19.91 25.34
CA LEU A 193 4.12 -20.19 25.57
C LEU A 193 3.77 -21.57 24.98
N THR A 194 2.73 -22.21 25.52
CA THR A 194 2.25 -23.52 25.05
C THR A 194 0.98 -23.43 24.21
N ASP A 195 0.19 -22.35 24.39
CA ASP A 195 -1.01 -22.04 23.59
C ASP A 195 -1.26 -20.52 23.55
N ALA A 196 -1.95 -20.03 22.51
CA ALA A 196 -2.26 -18.61 22.33
C ALA A 196 -3.19 -18.04 23.43
N ASP A 197 -4.02 -18.91 24.02
CA ASP A 197 -4.93 -18.57 25.12
C ASP A 197 -4.29 -18.73 26.52
N SER A 198 -3.02 -19.10 26.59
CA SER A 198 -2.33 -19.38 27.87
C SER A 198 -1.91 -18.13 28.65
N ILE A 199 -2.06 -16.93 28.07
CA ILE A 199 -1.65 -15.67 28.69
C ILE A 199 -2.58 -15.26 29.83
N ARG A 200 -2.03 -14.71 30.91
CA ARG A 200 -2.79 -14.32 32.10
C ARG A 200 -2.68 -12.83 32.38
N PRO A 201 -3.76 -12.17 32.87
CA PRO A 201 -3.66 -10.79 33.32
C PRO A 201 -2.52 -10.61 34.35
N GLY A 202 -1.69 -9.59 34.14
CA GLY A 202 -0.49 -9.31 34.95
C GLY A 202 0.77 -10.07 34.54
N GLN A 203 0.69 -10.99 33.57
CA GLN A 203 1.87 -11.64 33.00
C GLN A 203 2.67 -10.65 32.15
N GLU A 204 3.98 -10.61 32.32
CA GLU A 204 4.88 -9.82 31.47
C GLU A 204 5.30 -10.68 30.28
N LEU A 205 5.01 -10.20 29.07
CA LEU A 205 5.39 -10.81 27.81
C LEU A 205 6.46 -9.98 27.13
N VAL A 206 7.46 -10.66 26.61
CA VAL A 206 8.44 -10.14 25.67
C VAL A 206 7.81 -10.12 24.29
N VAL A 207 7.68 -8.95 23.68
CA VAL A 207 6.93 -8.78 22.43
C VAL A 207 7.78 -8.11 21.35
N PRO A 208 7.48 -8.36 20.05
CA PRO A 208 8.07 -7.61 18.94
C PRO A 208 7.90 -6.10 19.12
N GLY A 209 8.78 -5.33 18.48
CA GLY A 209 8.67 -3.89 18.48
C GLY A 209 7.33 -3.41 17.95
N ARG A 210 7.02 -2.16 18.28
CA ARG A 210 5.90 -1.50 17.62
C ARG A 210 6.33 -1.24 16.18
N VAL A 211 5.57 -1.76 15.21
CA VAL A 211 5.70 -1.34 13.82
C VAL A 211 4.98 -0.01 13.72
N ASP A 212 5.76 1.05 13.53
CA ASP A 212 5.23 2.33 13.11
C ASP A 212 4.89 2.22 11.62
N THR A 213 3.63 1.92 11.31
CA THR A 213 3.11 2.11 9.96
C THR A 213 3.41 3.56 9.56
N PRO A 214 4.00 3.84 8.39
CA PRO A 214 4.20 5.21 7.96
C PRO A 214 2.86 5.96 8.00
N ALA A 215 2.82 7.06 8.75
CA ALA A 215 1.58 7.78 9.10
C ALA A 215 0.75 8.28 7.90
N TRP A 216 1.23 8.15 6.67
CA TRP A 216 0.50 8.50 5.45
C TRP A 216 -0.36 7.34 4.92
N VAL A 217 0.01 6.08 5.18
CA VAL A 217 -0.82 4.90 4.85
C VAL A 217 -2.03 4.81 5.78
N GLU A 218 -1.91 5.26 7.04
CA GLU A 218 -3.04 5.29 7.99
C GLU A 218 -3.96 6.53 7.84
N ARG A 219 -3.58 7.51 7.01
CA ARG A 219 -4.32 8.79 6.88
C ARG A 219 -5.43 8.74 5.85
N GLU A 220 -5.29 7.97 4.79
CA GLU A 220 -6.23 8.04 3.67
C GLU A 220 -7.62 7.47 4.03
N ASP A 221 -7.57 6.31 4.65
CA ASP A 221 -8.65 5.47 5.15
C ASP A 221 -9.58 6.21 6.10
N MET A 222 -8.96 6.76 7.15
CA MET A 222 -9.62 7.46 8.22
C MET A 222 -10.18 8.79 7.70
N VAL A 223 -9.45 9.48 6.82
CA VAL A 223 -9.95 10.70 6.18
C VAL A 223 -11.21 10.37 5.38
N PHE A 224 -11.24 9.34 4.54
CA PHE A 224 -12.45 8.99 3.79
C PHE A 224 -13.66 8.70 4.68
N TYR A 225 -13.49 7.88 5.72
CA TYR A 225 -14.60 7.56 6.63
C TYR A 225 -15.06 8.75 7.43
N VAL A 226 -14.12 9.50 8.00
CA VAL A 226 -14.44 10.69 8.77
C VAL A 226 -15.14 11.70 7.85
N LEU A 227 -14.70 11.88 6.59
CA LEU A 227 -15.39 12.72 5.61
C LEU A 227 -16.82 12.21 5.32
N ARG A 228 -17.06 10.90 5.20
CA ARG A 228 -18.42 10.37 4.99
C ARG A 228 -19.32 10.54 6.22
N GLU A 229 -18.78 10.33 7.40
CA GLU A 229 -19.50 10.54 8.67
C GLU A 229 -19.85 12.02 8.86
N ARG A 230 -18.94 12.91 8.44
CA ARG A 230 -18.99 14.34 8.74
C ARG A 230 -19.64 15.20 7.65
N ILE A 231 -19.45 14.86 6.38
CA ILE A 231 -20.01 15.57 5.23
C ILE A 231 -21.27 14.85 4.75
N GLY A 232 -21.16 13.55 4.47
CA GLY A 232 -22.29 12.73 4.10
C GLY A 232 -21.94 11.53 3.22
N PRO A 233 -22.91 10.62 2.99
CA PRO A 233 -22.70 9.40 2.22
C PRO A 233 -22.38 9.64 0.73
N GLU A 234 -22.58 10.85 0.22
CA GLU A 234 -22.27 11.31 -1.14
C GLU A 234 -20.78 11.53 -1.40
N VAL A 235 -19.91 11.49 -0.39
CA VAL A 235 -18.45 11.54 -0.63
C VAL A 235 -18.02 10.29 -1.39
N ILE A 236 -17.49 10.49 -2.61
CA ILE A 236 -17.04 9.41 -3.50
C ILE A 236 -15.52 9.37 -3.67
N GLY A 237 -14.82 10.41 -3.21
CA GLY A 237 -13.37 10.49 -3.22
C GLY A 237 -12.89 11.79 -2.57
N TYR A 238 -11.59 11.90 -2.36
CA TYR A 238 -10.93 13.12 -1.93
C TYR A 238 -9.49 13.10 -2.45
N GLY A 239 -8.77 14.20 -2.31
CA GLY A 239 -7.36 14.34 -2.66
C GLY A 239 -6.70 15.37 -1.77
N PHE A 240 -5.38 15.34 -1.69
CA PHE A 240 -4.59 16.36 -0.98
C PHE A 240 -4.10 17.41 -1.98
N GLY A 241 -4.11 18.67 -1.57
CA GLY A 241 -3.59 19.78 -2.38
C GLY A 241 -3.06 20.92 -1.53
N GLU A 242 -2.47 21.91 -2.20
CA GLU A 242 -2.04 23.17 -1.58
C GLU A 242 -3.20 24.17 -1.56
N ASP A 243 -3.24 25.04 -0.54
CA ASP A 243 -4.17 26.16 -0.52
C ASP A 243 -3.81 27.15 -1.65
N SER A 244 -4.74 27.38 -2.58
CA SER A 244 -4.62 28.31 -3.70
C SER A 244 -4.23 29.74 -3.27
N ALA A 245 -4.45 30.10 -2.00
CA ALA A 245 -4.10 31.40 -1.43
C ALA A 245 -2.68 31.47 -0.83
N GLY A 246 -1.95 30.35 -0.71
CA GLY A 246 -0.59 30.30 -0.18
C GLY A 246 -0.43 30.81 1.26
N GLN A 247 -1.53 30.94 2.01
CA GLN A 247 -1.57 31.62 3.30
C GLN A 247 -1.40 30.70 4.52
N ASP A 248 -1.57 29.38 4.36
CA ASP A 248 -1.43 28.42 5.46
C ASP A 248 -0.51 27.23 5.07
N PRO A 249 0.36 26.76 5.99
CA PRO A 249 1.23 25.60 5.77
C PRO A 249 0.54 24.25 6.00
N GLU A 250 -0.73 24.22 6.40
CA GLU A 250 -1.49 22.99 6.66
C GLU A 250 -2.01 22.34 5.35
N PRO A 251 -1.96 21.00 5.21
CA PRO A 251 -2.43 20.32 4.01
C PRO A 251 -3.95 20.46 3.86
N VAL A 252 -4.38 20.84 2.66
CA VAL A 252 -5.80 20.96 2.30
C VAL A 252 -6.30 19.62 1.77
N ILE A 253 -7.51 19.23 2.19
CA ILE A 253 -8.25 18.10 1.66
C ILE A 253 -9.32 18.61 0.70
N TRP A 254 -9.22 18.22 -0.56
CA TRP A 254 -10.24 18.43 -1.58
C TRP A 254 -11.17 17.23 -1.60
N VAL A 255 -12.46 17.44 -1.34
CA VAL A 255 -13.44 16.35 -1.23
C VAL A 255 -14.36 16.39 -2.43
N LEU A 256 -14.43 15.27 -3.14
CA LEU A 256 -15.38 15.07 -4.21
C LEU A 256 -16.65 14.41 -3.66
N ALA A 257 -17.71 15.21 -3.57
CA ALA A 257 -19.04 14.74 -3.29
C ALA A 257 -19.79 14.53 -4.62
N ALA A 258 -20.44 13.37 -4.78
CA ALA A 258 -21.35 13.10 -5.88
C ALA A 258 -22.50 12.19 -5.42
N SER A 259 -23.70 12.58 -5.84
CA SER A 259 -24.94 11.82 -5.72
C SER A 259 -25.63 11.82 -7.09
N PRO A 260 -26.68 10.98 -7.32
CA PRO A 260 -27.32 10.86 -8.63
C PRO A 260 -27.82 12.16 -9.29
N ARG A 261 -27.85 13.30 -8.58
CA ARG A 261 -28.22 14.60 -9.15
C ARG A 261 -27.47 15.79 -8.57
N MET A 262 -26.35 15.58 -7.89
CA MET A 262 -25.58 16.68 -7.32
C MET A 262 -24.13 16.26 -7.21
N THR A 263 -23.23 17.20 -7.46
CA THR A 263 -21.82 17.04 -7.17
C THR A 263 -21.29 18.34 -6.59
N ALA A 264 -20.33 18.23 -5.68
CA ALA A 264 -19.67 19.39 -5.11
C ALA A 264 -18.18 19.07 -4.91
N LEU A 265 -17.35 20.05 -5.24
CA LEU A 265 -15.97 20.13 -4.78
C LEU A 265 -15.97 20.93 -3.49
N LYS A 266 -15.63 20.24 -2.41
CA LYS A 266 -15.60 20.77 -1.05
C LYS A 266 -14.15 20.87 -0.59
N GLN A 267 -13.84 21.84 0.25
CA GLN A 267 -12.52 21.96 0.88
C GLN A 267 -12.65 21.64 2.38
N ALA A 268 -11.72 20.85 2.92
CA ALA A 268 -11.62 20.53 4.33
C ALA A 268 -10.15 20.61 4.81
N ARG A 269 -9.92 20.69 6.12
CA ARG A 269 -8.58 20.75 6.72
C ARG A 269 -8.41 19.71 7.84
N LEU A 270 -7.21 19.16 7.94
CA LEU A 270 -6.81 18.15 8.93
C LEU A 270 -5.86 18.77 9.96
N ARG A 271 -6.09 18.56 11.27
CA ARG A 271 -5.14 18.95 12.32
C ARG A 271 -4.44 17.75 12.96
N ASP A 272 -3.32 18.03 13.62
CA ASP A 272 -2.38 17.09 14.25
C ASP A 272 -3.01 16.09 15.26
N ASP A 273 -4.27 16.29 15.66
CA ASP A 273 -5.03 15.47 16.60
C ASP A 273 -6.14 14.61 15.94
N ALA A 274 -6.13 14.46 14.61
CA ALA A 274 -7.12 13.71 13.83
C ALA A 274 -8.58 14.23 13.90
N ALA A 275 -8.80 15.44 14.44
CA ALA A 275 -10.10 16.09 14.40
C ALA A 275 -10.28 16.86 13.08
N ILE A 276 -11.09 16.34 12.14
CA ILE A 276 -11.54 17.13 10.98
C ILE A 276 -12.48 18.23 11.49
N ARG A 277 -12.02 19.49 11.40
CA ARG A 277 -12.86 20.69 11.53
C ARG A 277 -13.70 20.82 10.25
N ILE A 278 -14.90 20.27 10.27
CA ILE A 278 -15.92 20.35 9.19
C ILE A 278 -16.60 21.72 9.17
N ASP A 279 -16.44 22.51 10.23
CA ASP A 279 -17.11 23.79 10.45
C ASP A 279 -16.68 24.87 9.43
N GLN A 280 -15.75 24.54 8.53
CA GLN A 280 -15.41 25.33 7.34
C GLN A 280 -15.40 24.49 6.06
N VAL A 281 -16.28 23.49 5.93
CA VAL A 281 -16.51 22.87 4.60
C VAL A 281 -17.16 23.91 3.70
N GLN A 282 -16.32 24.55 2.90
CA GLN A 282 -16.77 25.47 1.87
C GLN A 282 -17.07 24.67 0.61
N ASP A 283 -18.29 24.80 0.10
CA ASP A 283 -18.58 24.44 -1.28
C ASP A 283 -17.81 25.43 -2.16
N LEU A 284 -16.76 24.95 -2.81
CA LEU A 284 -15.98 25.75 -3.75
C LEU A 284 -16.71 25.84 -5.07
N VAL A 285 -17.19 24.70 -5.55
CA VAL A 285 -18.01 24.57 -6.76
C VAL A 285 -19.03 23.48 -6.51
N SER A 286 -20.30 23.71 -6.84
CA SER A 286 -21.34 22.69 -6.80
C SER A 286 -22.20 22.76 -8.03
N TYR A 287 -22.60 21.59 -8.52
CA TYR A 287 -23.56 21.46 -9.59
C TYR A 287 -24.72 20.57 -9.16
N THR A 288 -25.92 20.94 -9.57
CA THR A 288 -27.12 20.13 -9.36
C THR A 288 -27.82 19.84 -10.69
N ALA A 289 -28.48 18.70 -10.77
CA ALA A 289 -29.27 18.29 -11.91
C ALA A 289 -30.76 18.36 -11.56
N THR A 290 -31.50 19.18 -12.29
CA THR A 290 -32.97 19.21 -12.21
C THR A 290 -33.55 18.95 -13.59
N GLY A 291 -34.08 17.75 -13.82
CA GLY A 291 -34.55 17.36 -15.16
C GLY A 291 -33.38 17.35 -16.17
N PRO A 292 -33.45 18.13 -17.28
CA PRO A 292 -32.37 18.22 -18.26
C PRO A 292 -31.28 19.26 -17.91
N TRP A 293 -31.48 20.07 -16.87
CA TRP A 293 -30.59 21.20 -16.59
C TRP A 293 -29.50 20.85 -15.58
N VAL A 294 -28.28 21.28 -15.89
CA VAL A 294 -27.21 21.46 -14.91
C VAL A 294 -27.32 22.87 -14.37
N ARG A 295 -27.32 23.00 -13.04
CA ARG A 295 -27.32 24.27 -12.34
C ARG A 295 -26.08 24.43 -11.47
N ASP A 296 -25.56 25.64 -11.37
CA ASP A 296 -24.44 25.95 -10.49
C ASP A 296 -24.88 26.17 -9.02
N ALA A 297 -23.94 26.64 -8.18
CA ALA A 297 -24.18 26.94 -6.77
C ALA A 297 -25.19 28.08 -6.53
N ASN A 298 -25.34 28.99 -7.50
CA ASN A 298 -26.32 30.08 -7.46
C ASN A 298 -27.70 29.63 -7.98
N ASN A 299 -27.86 28.33 -8.29
CA ASN A 299 -29.05 27.74 -8.90
C ASN A 299 -29.32 28.30 -10.32
N GLU A 300 -28.32 28.87 -11.00
CA GLU A 300 -28.43 29.32 -12.38
C GLU A 300 -28.25 28.14 -13.33
N ILE A 301 -28.98 28.11 -14.45
CA ILE A 301 -28.81 27.06 -15.46
C ILE A 301 -27.54 27.36 -16.25
N VAL A 302 -26.55 26.49 -16.12
CA VAL A 302 -25.26 26.60 -16.82
C VAL A 302 -25.15 25.67 -18.01
N ALA A 303 -25.98 24.62 -18.06
CA ALA A 303 -26.06 23.72 -19.21
C ALA A 303 -27.42 23.04 -19.33
N ASP A 304 -27.84 22.71 -20.55
CA ASP A 304 -29.03 21.92 -20.85
C ASP A 304 -28.63 20.71 -21.71
N VAL A 305 -28.81 19.49 -21.20
CA VAL A 305 -28.37 18.29 -21.94
C VAL A 305 -29.14 18.09 -23.24
N ARG A 306 -30.31 18.73 -23.41
CA ARG A 306 -31.11 18.62 -24.64
C ARG A 306 -30.46 19.32 -25.84
N ASP A 307 -29.41 20.10 -25.61
CA ASP A 307 -28.53 20.59 -26.68
C ASP A 307 -27.80 19.43 -27.38
N ILE A 308 -27.70 18.27 -26.71
CA ILE A 308 -27.20 17.03 -27.30
C ILE A 308 -28.38 16.20 -27.81
N SER A 309 -28.31 15.84 -29.10
CA SER A 309 -29.37 15.09 -29.78
C SER A 309 -29.71 13.78 -29.06
N GLY A 310 -31.00 13.66 -28.71
CA GLY A 310 -31.57 12.47 -28.09
C GLY A 310 -31.45 12.40 -26.57
N ALA A 311 -30.79 13.36 -25.90
CA ALA A 311 -30.77 13.45 -24.45
C ALA A 311 -32.06 14.10 -23.90
N SER A 312 -32.49 13.71 -22.70
CA SER A 312 -33.76 14.17 -22.13
C SER A 312 -33.71 14.51 -20.65
N ALA A 313 -32.96 13.76 -19.84
CA ALA A 313 -32.87 13.99 -18.40
C ALA A 313 -31.55 13.51 -17.84
N ILE A 314 -31.00 14.25 -16.88
CA ILE A 314 -29.77 13.87 -16.19
C ILE A 314 -30.09 12.86 -15.09
N ASN A 315 -29.24 11.84 -14.98
CA ASN A 315 -29.36 10.80 -13.95
C ASN A 315 -28.11 10.60 -13.09
N TYR A 316 -26.98 11.22 -13.43
CA TYR A 316 -25.78 11.27 -12.59
C TYR A 316 -24.92 12.49 -12.97
N LEU A 317 -24.28 13.10 -11.97
CA LEU A 317 -23.29 14.17 -12.12
C LEU A 317 -22.03 13.83 -11.32
N SER A 318 -20.85 14.08 -11.88
CA SER A 318 -19.58 13.89 -11.18
C SER A 318 -18.54 14.90 -11.66
N LEU A 319 -18.17 15.84 -10.79
CA LEU A 319 -17.13 16.84 -11.06
C LEU A 319 -15.75 16.18 -10.97
N SER A 320 -14.81 16.59 -11.83
CA SER A 320 -13.40 16.18 -11.72
C SER A 320 -12.77 16.83 -10.49
N PRO A 321 -11.79 16.18 -9.83
CA PRO A 321 -11.11 16.76 -8.68
C PRO A 321 -10.46 18.13 -8.93
N ASP A 322 -10.01 18.40 -10.18
CA ASP A 322 -9.49 19.70 -10.58
C ASP A 322 -10.56 20.78 -10.83
N GLY A 323 -11.85 20.43 -10.72
CA GLY A 323 -12.99 21.33 -10.89
C GLY A 323 -13.27 21.76 -12.34
N LYS A 324 -12.54 21.23 -13.33
CA LYS A 324 -12.59 21.71 -14.71
C LYS A 324 -13.60 20.99 -15.59
N TYR A 325 -13.97 19.75 -15.24
CA TYR A 325 -14.87 18.93 -16.06
C TYR A 325 -15.97 18.30 -15.22
N LEU A 326 -17.18 18.37 -15.74
CA LEU A 326 -18.33 17.71 -15.16
C LEU A 326 -18.74 16.54 -16.05
N ALA A 327 -18.58 15.31 -15.55
CA ALA A 327 -19.18 14.15 -16.19
C ALA A 327 -20.71 14.18 -15.96
N VAL A 328 -21.47 14.09 -17.05
CA VAL A 328 -22.93 14.14 -17.05
C VAL A 328 -23.46 12.86 -17.69
N ALA A 329 -24.11 12.02 -16.87
CA ALA A 329 -24.89 10.91 -17.36
C ALA A 329 -26.30 11.38 -17.70
N ALA A 330 -26.71 11.20 -18.95
CA ALA A 330 -28.04 11.56 -19.41
C ALA A 330 -28.79 10.34 -19.94
N ARG A 331 -30.09 10.30 -19.65
CA ARG A 331 -31.05 9.39 -20.27
C ARG A 331 -31.60 10.01 -21.54
N GLY A 332 -32.09 9.18 -22.45
CA GLY A 332 -32.51 9.60 -23.77
C GLY A 332 -33.03 8.45 -24.63
N TYR A 333 -33.01 8.63 -25.95
CA TYR A 333 -33.17 7.52 -26.90
C TYR A 333 -32.11 6.44 -26.71
N GLN A 334 -30.91 6.89 -26.32
CA GLN A 334 -29.82 6.07 -25.81
C GLN A 334 -29.34 6.75 -24.52
N ASN A 335 -28.71 6.01 -23.62
CA ASN A 335 -28.09 6.62 -22.46
C ASN A 335 -26.75 7.22 -22.88
N LEU A 336 -26.44 8.41 -22.42
CA LEU A 336 -25.27 9.15 -22.84
C LEU A 336 -24.34 9.37 -21.65
N LEU A 337 -23.05 9.30 -21.94
CA LEU A 337 -22.00 9.88 -21.11
C LEU A 337 -21.48 11.13 -21.82
N LEU A 338 -21.62 12.26 -21.16
CA LEU A 338 -21.16 13.56 -21.64
C LEU A 338 -20.10 14.10 -20.68
N LEU A 339 -19.26 14.99 -21.19
CA LEU A 339 -18.30 15.76 -20.41
C LEU A 339 -18.56 17.24 -20.68
N TRP A 340 -18.84 18.01 -19.64
CA TRP A 340 -19.01 19.46 -19.74
C TRP A 340 -17.75 20.15 -19.26
N ASP A 341 -17.13 20.93 -20.14
CA ASP A 341 -16.01 21.80 -19.80
C ASP A 341 -16.55 23.01 -19.04
N CYS A 342 -16.17 23.14 -17.77
CA CYS A 342 -16.69 24.15 -16.86
C CYS A 342 -16.14 25.57 -17.16
N GLU A 343 -14.98 25.66 -17.83
CA GLU A 343 -14.37 26.93 -18.22
C GLU A 343 -14.96 27.45 -19.54
N VAL A 344 -15.13 26.54 -20.52
CA VAL A 344 -15.62 26.87 -21.87
C VAL A 344 -17.15 26.85 -21.95
N GLY A 345 -17.82 26.13 -21.05
CA GLY A 345 -19.27 25.99 -21.01
C GLY A 345 -19.82 25.11 -22.14
N ARG A 346 -19.10 24.06 -22.55
CA ARG A 346 -19.48 23.22 -23.69
C ARG A 346 -19.48 21.74 -23.36
N PHE A 347 -20.45 21.03 -23.92
CA PHE A 347 -20.49 19.56 -23.87
C PHE A 347 -19.60 18.93 -24.93
N HIS A 348 -18.95 17.85 -24.53
CA HIS A 348 -18.34 16.85 -25.38
C HIS A 348 -19.05 15.51 -25.14
N GLU A 349 -19.53 14.87 -26.20
CA GLU A 349 -20.13 13.54 -26.11
C GLU A 349 -19.02 12.48 -26.06
N ILE A 350 -19.02 11.66 -25.02
CA ILE A 350 -18.01 10.62 -24.79
C ILE A 350 -18.51 9.28 -25.34
N ALA A 351 -19.74 8.91 -25.00
CA ALA A 351 -20.28 7.62 -25.38
C ALA A 351 -21.81 7.58 -25.39
N ARG A 352 -22.37 6.69 -26.20
CA ARG A 352 -23.79 6.30 -26.20
C ARG A 352 -23.91 4.82 -25.86
N TYR A 353 -24.73 4.51 -24.87
CA TYR A 353 -25.05 3.18 -24.39
C TYR A 353 -26.53 2.87 -24.69
N PRO A 354 -26.81 2.04 -25.71
CA PRO A 354 -28.19 1.79 -26.13
C PRO A 354 -29.03 1.05 -25.08
N SER A 355 -28.41 0.17 -24.29
CA SER A 355 -29.10 -0.76 -23.39
C SER A 355 -28.58 -0.76 -21.95
N GLU A 356 -27.68 0.17 -21.61
CA GLU A 356 -27.03 0.23 -20.30
C GLU A 356 -27.14 1.65 -19.76
N LEU A 357 -27.52 1.79 -18.49
CA LEU A 357 -27.57 3.06 -17.78
C LEU A 357 -26.21 3.34 -17.17
N VAL A 358 -25.71 4.57 -17.31
CA VAL A 358 -24.58 5.03 -16.50
C VAL A 358 -25.11 5.29 -15.09
N THR A 359 -24.69 4.48 -14.12
CA THR A 359 -25.17 4.56 -12.72
C THR A 359 -24.22 5.31 -11.82
N LYS A 360 -22.93 5.36 -12.16
CA LYS A 360 -21.90 6.08 -11.40
C LYS A 360 -20.70 6.43 -12.29
N VAL A 361 -20.08 7.58 -12.02
CA VAL A 361 -18.80 7.98 -12.63
C VAL A 361 -17.86 8.39 -11.51
N ALA A 362 -16.69 7.75 -11.45
CA ALA A 362 -15.64 8.02 -10.47
C ALA A 362 -14.37 8.49 -11.19
N TRP A 363 -13.93 9.71 -10.89
CA TRP A 363 -12.70 10.29 -11.41
C TRP A 363 -11.48 9.81 -10.64
N SER A 364 -10.36 9.63 -11.33
CA SER A 364 -9.05 9.47 -10.71
C SER A 364 -8.64 10.75 -10.00
N SER A 365 -7.85 10.59 -8.93
CA SER A 365 -7.37 11.71 -8.10
C SER A 365 -6.59 12.76 -8.88
N ASP A 366 -5.90 12.36 -9.96
CA ASP A 366 -5.18 13.24 -10.89
C ASP A 366 -6.08 13.90 -11.98
N SER A 367 -7.39 13.63 -11.96
CA SER A 367 -8.37 14.10 -12.96
C SER A 367 -8.09 13.67 -14.40
N GLN A 368 -7.25 12.66 -14.63
CA GLN A 368 -6.89 12.21 -15.99
C GLN A 368 -7.75 11.06 -16.51
N GLN A 369 -8.39 10.31 -15.62
CA GLN A 369 -9.14 9.11 -15.95
C GLN A 369 -10.49 9.08 -15.20
N MET A 370 -11.44 8.34 -15.75
CA MET A 370 -12.72 8.09 -15.13
C MET A 370 -13.13 6.63 -15.30
N ALA A 371 -13.62 6.04 -14.21
CA ALA A 371 -14.29 4.75 -14.20
C ALA A 371 -15.80 4.97 -14.26
N VAL A 372 -16.45 4.33 -15.22
CA VAL A 372 -17.87 4.48 -15.51
C VAL A 372 -18.55 3.15 -15.20
N GLU A 373 -19.48 3.17 -14.25
CA GLU A 373 -20.35 2.04 -13.94
C GLU A 373 -21.55 2.03 -14.88
N LEU A 374 -21.73 0.91 -15.56
CA LEU A 374 -22.81 0.68 -16.50
C LEU A 374 -23.69 -0.46 -16.00
N SER A 375 -24.98 -0.19 -15.82
CA SER A 375 -25.98 -1.18 -15.43
C SER A 375 -26.91 -1.50 -16.59
N GLY A 376 -26.87 -2.75 -17.04
CA GLY A 376 -27.71 -3.29 -18.11
C GLY A 376 -28.93 -4.05 -17.60
N ALA A 377 -29.65 -4.70 -18.52
CA ALA A 377 -30.78 -5.55 -18.18
C ALA A 377 -30.37 -6.67 -17.20
N TRP A 378 -31.29 -6.97 -16.28
CA TRP A 378 -31.18 -8.08 -15.30
C TRP A 378 -30.08 -7.87 -14.24
N GLY A 379 -29.70 -6.61 -13.98
CA GLY A 379 -28.76 -6.25 -12.91
C GLY A 379 -27.28 -6.49 -13.26
N ARG A 380 -26.97 -6.83 -14.52
CA ARG A 380 -25.59 -6.92 -14.98
C ARG A 380 -24.93 -5.56 -14.90
N THR A 381 -23.86 -5.47 -14.12
CA THR A 381 -23.11 -4.24 -13.94
C THR A 381 -21.64 -4.46 -14.29
N ARG A 382 -21.05 -3.52 -15.03
CA ARG A 382 -19.65 -3.56 -15.46
C ARG A 382 -19.02 -2.18 -15.37
N LEU A 383 -17.69 -2.16 -15.36
CA LEU A 383 -16.89 -0.93 -15.37
C LEU A 383 -16.23 -0.72 -16.73
N VAL A 384 -16.18 0.53 -17.15
CA VAL A 384 -15.45 0.98 -18.34
C VAL A 384 -14.59 2.17 -17.98
N GLY A 385 -13.34 2.18 -18.46
CA GLY A 385 -12.45 3.32 -18.32
C GLY A 385 -12.53 4.28 -19.49
N TYR A 386 -12.43 5.57 -19.19
CA TYR A 386 -12.18 6.63 -20.18
C TYR A 386 -11.07 7.55 -19.66
N ASN A 387 -10.29 8.14 -20.56
CA ASN A 387 -9.46 9.28 -20.20
C ASN A 387 -10.28 10.58 -20.22
N ARG A 388 -9.67 11.67 -19.75
CA ARG A 388 -10.27 13.01 -19.74
C ARG A 388 -10.66 13.53 -21.12
N GLN A 389 -10.03 13.04 -22.18
CA GLN A 389 -10.36 13.39 -23.57
C GLN A 389 -11.58 12.61 -24.09
N GLY A 390 -12.10 11.65 -23.33
CA GLY A 390 -13.23 10.82 -23.73
C GLY A 390 -12.87 9.57 -24.53
N GLU A 391 -11.58 9.24 -24.61
CA GLU A 391 -11.12 8.03 -25.27
C GLU A 391 -11.30 6.84 -24.33
N ARG A 392 -11.87 5.75 -24.84
CA ARG A 392 -12.08 4.53 -24.06
C ARG A 392 -10.75 3.84 -23.77
N LEU A 393 -10.51 3.54 -22.50
CA LEU A 393 -9.33 2.83 -22.02
C LEU A 393 -9.53 1.32 -22.10
N ALA A 394 -8.48 0.61 -22.50
CA ALA A 394 -8.48 -0.84 -22.67
C ALA A 394 -8.12 -1.59 -21.39
N TRP A 395 -8.87 -1.37 -20.29
CA TRP A 395 -8.61 -2.05 -19.02
C TRP A 395 -8.94 -3.55 -19.05
N GLY A 396 -9.91 -3.95 -19.88
CA GLY A 396 -10.31 -5.35 -20.04
C GLY A 396 -10.96 -5.98 -18.80
N LEU A 397 -11.46 -5.16 -17.87
CA LEU A 397 -12.09 -5.62 -16.61
C LEU A 397 -13.31 -6.51 -16.87
N GLU A 398 -14.07 -6.23 -17.92
CA GLU A 398 -15.27 -6.97 -18.30
C GLU A 398 -15.02 -8.43 -18.68
N THR A 399 -13.78 -8.79 -19.02
CA THR A 399 -13.39 -10.16 -19.41
C THR A 399 -12.57 -10.87 -18.33
N ARG A 400 -12.24 -10.22 -17.21
CA ARG A 400 -11.41 -10.82 -16.16
C ARG A 400 -12.16 -11.79 -15.26
N TRP A 401 -13.50 -11.70 -15.19
CA TRP A 401 -14.33 -12.60 -14.39
C TRP A 401 -15.19 -13.52 -15.26
N PRO A 402 -15.53 -14.72 -14.74
CA PRO A 402 -16.50 -15.60 -15.37
C PRO A 402 -17.86 -14.93 -15.59
N ALA A 403 -18.65 -15.47 -16.52
CA ALA A 403 -20.02 -15.03 -16.71
C ALA A 403 -20.82 -15.22 -15.41
N GLY A 404 -21.49 -14.15 -14.97
CA GLY A 404 -22.26 -14.13 -13.73
C GLY A 404 -21.66 -13.25 -12.65
N TYR A 405 -20.46 -12.70 -12.81
CA TYR A 405 -19.96 -11.65 -11.91
C TYR A 405 -20.37 -10.26 -12.38
N ILE A 406 -20.59 -9.37 -11.41
CA ILE A 406 -20.85 -7.95 -11.63
C ILE A 406 -19.82 -7.11 -10.89
N LEU A 407 -19.46 -5.98 -11.49
CA LEU A 407 -18.54 -5.00 -10.91
C LEU A 407 -19.33 -3.74 -10.59
N THR A 408 -19.20 -3.23 -9.37
CA THR A 408 -20.00 -2.14 -8.83
C THR A 408 -19.17 -1.23 -7.93
N ASP A 409 -19.70 -0.04 -7.63
CA ASP A 409 -19.14 0.91 -6.67
C ASP A 409 -17.66 1.28 -6.95
N PRO A 410 -17.33 1.75 -8.17
CA PRO A 410 -15.98 2.18 -8.49
C PRO A 410 -15.58 3.40 -7.66
N ARG A 411 -14.34 3.41 -7.18
CA ARG A 411 -13.72 4.48 -6.39
C ARG A 411 -12.22 4.52 -6.68
N TRP A 412 -11.64 5.70 -6.71
CA TRP A 412 -10.18 5.84 -6.83
C TRP A 412 -9.55 6.14 -5.49
N LEU A 413 -8.34 5.64 -5.28
CA LEU A 413 -7.52 6.02 -4.14
C LEU A 413 -7.05 7.49 -4.29
N ALA A 414 -6.90 8.18 -3.16
CA ALA A 414 -6.67 9.62 -3.15
C ALA A 414 -5.23 10.00 -3.53
N THR A 415 -4.23 9.24 -3.11
CA THR A 415 -2.80 9.51 -3.40
C THR A 415 -2.30 8.88 -4.70
N ARG A 416 -3.02 7.90 -5.27
CA ARG A 416 -2.59 7.16 -6.46
C ARG A 416 -3.75 6.87 -7.40
N PRO A 417 -3.51 6.80 -8.72
CA PRO A 417 -4.53 6.41 -9.68
C PRO A 417 -4.72 4.88 -9.64
N VAL A 418 -5.12 4.33 -8.49
CA VAL A 418 -5.54 2.93 -8.34
C VAL A 418 -7.06 2.91 -8.20
N LEU A 419 -7.71 2.07 -8.99
CA LEU A 419 -9.16 1.90 -9.01
C LEU A 419 -9.57 0.75 -8.08
N SER A 420 -10.42 1.05 -7.11
CA SER A 420 -11.09 0.10 -6.25
C SER A 420 -12.54 -0.13 -6.71
N PHE A 421 -13.03 -1.36 -6.62
CA PHE A 421 -14.44 -1.69 -6.92
C PHE A 421 -14.90 -3.00 -6.24
N GLU A 422 -16.21 -3.15 -6.09
CA GLU A 422 -16.85 -4.34 -5.53
C GLU A 422 -17.18 -5.36 -6.63
N VAL A 423 -16.84 -6.62 -6.38
CA VAL A 423 -17.18 -7.76 -7.24
C VAL A 423 -18.17 -8.67 -6.53
N GLN A 424 -19.29 -8.97 -7.19
CA GLN A 424 -20.35 -9.81 -6.65
C GLN A 424 -20.80 -10.86 -7.67
N ALA A 425 -21.23 -12.03 -7.18
CA ALA A 425 -21.81 -13.07 -8.01
C ALA A 425 -23.34 -12.85 -8.17
N LEU A 426 -23.82 -12.87 -9.41
CA LEU A 426 -25.21 -12.72 -9.81
C LEU A 426 -25.84 -14.11 -10.04
N GLY A 427 -26.59 -14.60 -9.05
CA GLY A 427 -27.67 -15.58 -9.27
C GLY A 427 -27.31 -17.04 -9.58
N LEU A 428 -26.10 -17.52 -9.30
CA LEU A 428 -25.78 -18.95 -9.34
C LEU A 428 -25.05 -19.36 -8.06
N ALA A 429 -25.31 -20.58 -7.59
CA ALA A 429 -24.47 -21.31 -6.64
C ALA A 429 -23.11 -21.63 -7.29
N LEU A 430 -22.38 -20.59 -7.68
CA LEU A 430 -20.96 -20.63 -7.92
C LEU A 430 -20.34 -20.94 -6.56
N THR A 431 -19.29 -21.75 -6.51
CA THR A 431 -18.46 -21.92 -5.32
C THR A 431 -18.02 -20.55 -4.83
N ALA A 432 -18.74 -20.01 -3.85
CA ALA A 432 -18.87 -18.59 -3.52
C ALA A 432 -17.68 -18.04 -2.71
N GLY A 433 -16.46 -18.51 -3.00
CA GLY A 433 -15.31 -18.27 -2.13
C GLY A 433 -14.31 -17.25 -2.64
N GLU A 434 -13.90 -17.32 -3.90
CA GLU A 434 -12.55 -16.83 -4.24
C GLU A 434 -12.49 -15.51 -5.00
N LEU A 435 -13.55 -15.09 -5.69
CA LEU A 435 -13.49 -13.89 -6.57
C LEU A 435 -14.43 -12.74 -6.19
N THR A 436 -15.23 -12.90 -5.13
CA THR A 436 -16.13 -11.86 -4.60
C THR A 436 -15.43 -10.99 -3.57
N GLY A 437 -15.95 -9.78 -3.37
CA GLY A 437 -15.40 -8.80 -2.45
C GLY A 437 -14.78 -7.64 -3.22
N ARG A 438 -13.97 -6.83 -2.53
CA ARG A 438 -13.38 -5.64 -3.12
C ARG A 438 -12.04 -5.94 -3.77
N TRP A 439 -11.82 -5.33 -4.92
CA TRP A 439 -10.65 -5.50 -5.76
C TRP A 439 -9.99 -4.17 -6.06
N LEU A 440 -8.67 -4.22 -6.23
CA LEU A 440 -7.82 -3.10 -6.62
C LEU A 440 -7.24 -3.38 -8.01
N PHE A 441 -7.36 -2.39 -8.89
CA PHE A 441 -6.84 -2.38 -10.24
C PHE A 441 -5.91 -1.18 -10.43
N ASP A 442 -4.67 -1.43 -10.83
CA ASP A 442 -3.74 -0.38 -11.23
C ASP A 442 -3.77 -0.24 -12.77
N PRO A 443 -4.28 0.88 -13.31
CA PRO A 443 -4.31 1.12 -14.75
C PRO A 443 -2.94 1.29 -15.39
N ALA A 444 -1.89 1.58 -14.63
CA ALA A 444 -0.55 1.82 -15.17
C ALA A 444 0.12 0.53 -15.67
N ASP A 445 -0.07 -0.57 -14.95
CA ASP A 445 0.49 -1.89 -15.30
C ASP A 445 -0.58 -2.96 -15.57
N GLY A 446 -1.86 -2.63 -15.34
CA GLY A 446 -2.99 -3.54 -15.52
C GLY A 446 -3.07 -4.63 -14.44
N SER A 447 -2.33 -4.48 -13.34
CA SER A 447 -2.36 -5.41 -12.21
C SER A 447 -3.71 -5.36 -11.51
N LEU A 448 -4.12 -6.51 -11.01
CA LEU A 448 -5.41 -6.72 -10.38
C LEU A 448 -5.23 -7.67 -9.20
N ARG A 449 -5.69 -7.25 -8.02
CA ARG A 449 -5.58 -8.05 -6.79
C ARG A 449 -6.82 -7.90 -5.91
N PRO A 450 -7.23 -8.95 -5.17
CA PRO A 450 -8.18 -8.76 -4.10
C PRO A 450 -7.54 -7.82 -3.07
N ALA A 451 -8.37 -7.12 -2.34
CA ALA A 451 -7.85 -6.43 -1.18
C ALA A 451 -7.99 -7.29 0.06
N ASP A 452 -6.84 -7.63 0.62
CA ASP A 452 -6.68 -8.63 1.68
C ASP A 452 -7.08 -8.08 3.04
N SER A 453 -7.23 -6.76 3.15
CA SER A 453 -7.79 -6.12 4.33
C SER A 453 -8.54 -4.83 4.00
N PRO A 454 -9.48 -4.40 4.86
CA PRO A 454 -10.04 -3.06 4.78
C PRO A 454 -8.95 -1.99 4.65
N ALA A 455 -7.81 -2.12 5.35
CA ALA A 455 -6.72 -1.14 5.30
C ALA A 455 -5.93 -1.09 3.97
N GLU A 456 -6.21 -1.97 3.01
CA GLU A 456 -5.70 -1.82 1.63
C GLU A 456 -6.70 -1.12 0.70
N LEU A 457 -7.96 -1.06 1.12
CA LEU A 457 -9.12 -0.50 0.39
C LEU A 457 -9.53 0.88 0.88
N LEU A 458 -9.05 1.17 2.06
CA LEU A 458 -9.15 2.40 2.77
C LEU A 458 -7.81 3.11 2.49
#